data_AF-A0A3D4YQV5-F1
#
_entry.id   AF-A0A3D4YQV5-F1
#
_cell.length_a   1.000
_cell.length_b   1.000
_cell.length_c   1.000
_cell.angle_alpha   90.00
_cell.angle_beta   90.00
_cell.angle_gamma   90.00
#
_symmetry.space_group_name_H-M   'P 1'
#
loop_
_entity.id
_entity.type
_entity.pdbx_description
1 polymer ?
#
loop_
_entity_poly.entity_id
_entity_poly.type
_entity_poly.pdbx_seq_one_letter_code
_entity_poly.pdbx_strand_id
1 'polypeptide(L)'
;MRLVPDPGRVVGGKVLFRNEDLLQISDDDIRQIRGRDIAMIFQDPQSSLNPVLKTGFQIDEAMLAHGTPRAQAHARTIELLKKVRIPAAESRVKDFPHQLSGGMRQRAMIA
;
A
#
# COMPACT_ATOMS: atom_id res chain seq x y z
N MET A 1 10.83 -8.44 -1.61
CA MET A 1 9.61 -8.60 -0.78
C MET A 1 9.93 -9.49 0.42
N ARG A 2 10.75 -9.00 1.36
CA ARG A 2 11.20 -9.76 2.55
C ARG A 2 10.04 -9.95 3.52
N LEU A 3 9.13 -10.83 3.13
CA LEU A 3 7.82 -11.07 3.73
C LEU A 3 7.74 -12.43 4.42
N VAL A 4 8.82 -13.21 4.34
CA VAL A 4 8.93 -14.45 5.11
C VAL A 4 9.22 -14.04 6.56
N PRO A 5 8.28 -14.28 7.49
CA PRO A 5 8.48 -13.92 8.89
C PRO A 5 9.50 -14.87 9.51
N ASP A 6 10.23 -14.39 10.51
CA ASP A 6 11.06 -15.25 11.37
C ASP A 6 10.18 -16.35 12.02
N PRO A 7 10.65 -17.61 12.12
CA PRO A 7 11.97 -18.14 11.73
C PRO A 7 12.06 -18.68 10.30
N GLY A 8 11.08 -18.37 9.44
CA GLY A 8 11.06 -18.79 8.04
C GLY A 8 12.21 -18.17 7.25
N ARG A 9 12.74 -18.93 6.30
CA ARG A 9 13.80 -18.46 5.37
C ARG A 9 13.62 -19.03 3.97
N VAL A 10 14.08 -18.27 2.98
CA VAL A 10 14.20 -18.76 1.60
C VAL A 10 15.45 -19.64 1.53
N VAL A 11 15.27 -20.94 1.27
CA VAL A 11 16.37 -21.94 1.29
C VAL A 11 17.08 -22.09 -0.05
N GLY A 12 16.55 -21.51 -1.12
CA GLY A 12 17.12 -21.57 -2.46
C GLY A 12 16.13 -21.10 -3.52
N GLY A 13 16.58 -21.05 -4.78
CA GLY A 13 15.80 -20.58 -5.92
C GLY A 13 16.09 -19.12 -6.31
N LYS A 14 15.32 -18.60 -7.26
CA LYS A 14 15.41 -17.22 -7.76
C LYS A 14 14.02 -16.62 -7.89
N VAL A 15 13.89 -15.32 -7.66
CA VAL A 15 12.65 -14.58 -7.89
C VAL A 15 12.93 -13.47 -8.89
N LEU A 16 12.62 -13.73 -10.16
CA LEU A 16 12.96 -12.82 -11.24
C LEU A 16 11.85 -11.79 -11.48
N PHE A 17 12.21 -10.51 -11.45
CA PHE A 17 11.37 -9.42 -11.91
C PHE A 17 12.19 -8.53 -12.86
N ARG A 18 11.71 -8.32 -14.10
CA ARG A 18 12.44 -7.59 -15.15
C ARG A 18 13.91 -8.04 -15.31
N ASN A 19 14.13 -9.36 -15.29
CA ASN A 19 15.45 -10.01 -15.36
C ASN A 19 16.40 -9.76 -14.18
N GLU A 20 15.90 -9.19 -13.08
CA GLU A 20 16.66 -8.99 -11.86
C GLU A 20 16.19 -9.97 -10.78
N ASP A 21 17.13 -10.63 -10.09
CA ASP A 21 16.80 -11.55 -9.00
C ASP A 21 16.55 -10.78 -7.71
N LEU A 22 15.28 -10.68 -7.32
CA LEU A 22 14.83 -9.95 -6.14
C LEU A 22 15.39 -10.50 -4.82
N LEU A 23 15.97 -11.71 -4.83
CA LEU A 23 16.63 -12.30 -3.66
C LEU A 23 18.07 -11.80 -3.47
N GLN A 24 18.68 -11.19 -4.48
CA GLN A 24 20.10 -10.81 -4.51
C GLN A 24 20.34 -9.29 -4.47
N ILE A 25 19.28 -8.49 -4.59
CA ILE A 25 19.37 -7.02 -4.62
C ILE A 25 19.35 -6.39 -3.22
N SER A 26 19.83 -5.14 -3.13
CA SER A 26 19.92 -4.41 -1.86
C SER A 26 18.55 -4.04 -1.29
N ASP A 27 18.52 -3.64 -0.01
CA ASP A 27 17.29 -3.15 0.61
C ASP A 27 16.78 -1.86 -0.03
N ASP A 28 17.68 -0.97 -0.42
CA ASP A 28 17.34 0.30 -1.06
C ASP A 28 16.75 0.07 -2.45
N ASP A 29 17.31 -0.87 -3.23
CA ASP A 29 16.77 -1.24 -4.54
C ASP A 29 15.40 -1.89 -4.41
N ILE A 30 15.23 -2.81 -3.44
CA ILE A 30 13.94 -3.40 -3.13
C ILE A 30 12.91 -2.33 -2.75
N ARG A 31 13.32 -1.28 -2.03
CA ARG A 31 12.43 -0.18 -1.61
C ARG A 31 11.90 0.61 -2.80
N GLN A 32 12.69 0.76 -3.88
CA GLN A 32 12.23 1.42 -5.10
C GLN A 32 11.23 0.58 -5.91
N ILE A 33 11.29 -0.74 -5.78
CA ILE A 33 10.37 -1.67 -6.47
C ILE A 33 9.04 -1.80 -5.72
N ARG A 34 9.09 -1.89 -4.39
CA ARG A 34 7.88 -2.01 -3.54
C ARG A 34 7.01 -0.77 -3.69
N GLY A 35 5.69 -0.97 -3.77
CA GLY A 35 4.70 0.11 -3.87
C GLY A 35 4.63 0.76 -5.26
N ARG A 36 5.78 0.94 -5.93
CA ARG A 36 5.86 1.57 -7.26
C ARG A 36 5.63 0.60 -8.41
N ASP A 37 6.35 -0.52 -8.42
CA ASP A 37 6.30 -1.53 -9.49
C ASP A 37 5.57 -2.80 -9.03
N ILE A 38 5.70 -3.16 -7.76
CA ILE A 38 5.03 -4.32 -7.15
C ILE A 38 4.35 -3.89 -5.85
N ALA A 39 3.03 -4.09 -5.78
CA ALA A 39 2.24 -3.92 -4.58
C ALA A 39 1.65 -5.26 -4.14
N MET A 40 1.26 -5.36 -2.87
CA MET A 40 0.67 -6.56 -2.29
C MET A 40 -0.62 -6.21 -1.55
N ILE A 41 -1.62 -7.07 -1.71
CA ILE A 41 -2.86 -7.06 -0.95
C ILE A 41 -2.85 -8.28 -0.03
N PHE A 42 -2.88 -8.05 1.29
CA PHE A 42 -2.89 -9.13 2.28
C PHE A 42 -4.30 -9.73 2.42
N GLN A 43 -4.35 -11.01 2.83
CA GLN A 43 -5.61 -11.76 2.97
C GLN A 43 -6.51 -11.22 4.09
N ASP A 44 -5.93 -10.59 5.12
CA ASP A 44 -6.67 -9.87 6.16
C ASP A 44 -6.61 -8.34 5.89
N PRO A 45 -7.58 -7.79 5.15
CA PRO A 45 -7.62 -6.36 4.88
C PRO A 45 -7.93 -5.54 6.13
N GLN A 46 -8.48 -6.13 7.20
CA GLN A 46 -8.87 -5.39 8.39
C GLN A 46 -7.67 -4.96 9.24
N SER A 47 -6.60 -5.76 9.23
CA SER A 47 -5.33 -5.42 9.90
C SER A 47 -4.41 -4.52 9.06
N SER A 48 -4.73 -4.30 7.78
CA SER A 48 -3.86 -3.55 6.85
C SER A 48 -3.90 -2.03 7.05
N LEU A 49 -4.92 -1.50 7.72
CA LEU A 49 -5.01 -0.08 8.05
C LEU A 49 -4.79 0.12 9.56
N ASN A 50 -3.89 1.03 9.90
CA ASN A 50 -3.70 1.49 11.26
C ASN A 50 -4.98 2.23 11.73
N PRO A 51 -5.65 1.77 12.80
CA PRO A 51 -6.95 2.30 13.22
C PRO A 51 -6.89 3.72 13.81
N VAL A 52 -5.71 4.19 14.23
CA VAL A 52 -5.53 5.53 14.81
C VAL A 52 -5.09 6.57 13.77
N LEU A 53 -4.90 6.17 12.52
CA LEU A 53 -4.55 7.06 11.43
C LEU A 53 -5.73 7.22 10.47
N LYS A 54 -5.83 8.40 9.83
CA LYS A 54 -6.84 8.63 8.80
C LYS A 54 -6.56 7.72 7.59
N THR A 55 -7.63 7.26 6.94
CA THR A 55 -7.52 6.33 5.81
C THR A 55 -6.76 6.97 4.65
N GLY A 56 -7.11 8.20 4.28
CA GLY A 56 -6.42 8.92 3.21
C GLY A 56 -4.96 9.22 3.53
N PHE A 57 -4.63 9.50 4.80
CA PHE A 57 -3.24 9.73 5.20
C PHE A 57 -2.35 8.52 4.93
N GLN A 58 -2.84 7.30 5.19
CA GLN A 58 -2.08 6.08 4.98
C GLN A 58 -1.85 5.78 3.49
N ILE A 59 -2.82 6.13 2.64
CA ILE A 59 -2.69 6.03 1.18
C ILE A 59 -1.73 7.11 0.65
N ASP A 60 -1.84 8.35 1.16
CA ASP A 60 -0.92 9.46 0.86
C ASP A 60 0.52 9.08 1.20
N GLU A 61 0.74 8.47 2.37
CA GLU A 61 2.06 8.10 2.90
C GLU A 61 2.82 7.18 1.95
N ALA A 62 2.13 6.20 1.34
CA ALA A 62 2.75 5.31 0.37
C ALA A 62 3.36 6.10 -0.79
N MET A 63 2.64 7.06 -1.36
CA MET A 63 3.13 7.91 -2.45
C MET A 63 4.23 8.88 -2.00
N LEU A 64 4.09 9.46 -0.79
CA LEU A 64 5.10 10.33 -0.18
C LEU A 64 6.43 9.59 0.02
N ALA A 65 6.38 8.34 0.48
CA ALA A 65 7.55 7.49 0.68
C ALA A 65 8.31 7.20 -0.63
N HIS A 66 7.66 7.38 -1.78
CA HIS A 66 8.25 7.26 -3.12
C HIS A 66 8.47 8.61 -3.82
N GLY A 67 8.53 9.71 -3.06
CA GLY A 67 8.94 11.03 -3.58
C GLY A 67 7.83 11.85 -4.25
N THR A 68 6.57 11.42 -4.16
CA THR A 68 5.45 12.21 -4.68
C THR A 68 5.24 13.45 -3.80
N PRO A 69 5.12 14.67 -4.37
CA PRO A 69 4.83 15.86 -3.58
C PRO A 69 3.49 15.77 -2.85
N ARG A 70 3.41 16.28 -1.62
CA ARG A 70 2.23 16.13 -0.74
C ARG A 70 0.90 16.54 -1.38
N ALA A 71 0.86 17.66 -2.10
CA ALA A 71 -0.36 18.12 -2.76
C ALA A 71 -0.81 17.15 -3.87
N GLN A 72 0.14 16.58 -4.61
CA GLN A 72 -0.13 15.61 -5.68
C GLN A 72 -0.57 14.27 -5.09
N ALA A 73 0.10 13.79 -4.03
CA ALA A 73 -0.28 12.58 -3.32
C ALA A 73 -1.72 12.68 -2.80
N HIS A 74 -2.07 13.79 -2.17
CA HIS A 74 -3.42 13.99 -1.63
C HIS A 74 -4.51 14.01 -2.71
N ALA A 75 -4.28 14.76 -3.79
CA ALA A 75 -5.19 14.77 -4.93
C ALA A 75 -5.35 13.36 -5.53
N ARG A 76 -4.23 12.65 -5.68
CA ARG A 76 -4.20 11.29 -6.22
C ARG A 76 -4.93 10.28 -5.33
N THR A 77 -4.81 10.37 -4.01
CA THR A 77 -5.56 9.53 -3.08
C THR A 77 -7.06 9.68 -3.25
N ILE A 78 -7.55 10.91 -3.41
CA ILE A 78 -8.97 11.15 -3.67
C ILE A 78 -9.40 10.49 -4.99
N GLU A 79 -8.59 10.59 -6.04
CA GLU A 79 -8.84 9.90 -7.31
C GLU A 79 -8.88 8.38 -7.16
N LEU A 80 -7.95 7.81 -6.39
CA LEU A 80 -7.86 6.37 -6.14
C LEU A 80 -9.09 5.88 -5.37
N LEU A 81 -9.48 6.60 -4.30
CA LEU A 81 -10.71 6.32 -3.54
C LEU A 81 -11.97 6.38 -4.42
N LYS A 82 -12.05 7.33 -5.36
CA LYS A 82 -13.12 7.37 -6.36
C LYS A 82 -13.08 6.15 -7.29
N LYS A 83 -11.90 5.78 -7.78
CA LYS A 83 -11.70 4.64 -8.69
C LYS A 83 -12.16 3.33 -8.07
N VAL A 84 -11.92 3.14 -6.77
CA VAL A 84 -12.42 1.99 -6.01
C VAL A 84 -13.83 2.19 -5.43
N ARG A 85 -14.60 3.16 -5.95
CA ARG A 85 -16.01 3.40 -5.60
C ARG A 85 -16.23 3.60 -4.09
N ILE A 86 -15.41 4.41 -3.45
CA ILE A 86 -15.71 4.96 -2.11
C ILE A 86 -16.66 6.15 -2.29
N PRO A 87 -17.88 6.11 -1.73
CA PRO A 87 -18.82 7.21 -1.85
C PRO A 87 -18.30 8.42 -1.09
N ALA A 88 -18.50 9.62 -1.65
CA ALA A 88 -18.03 10.88 -1.08
C ALA A 88 -16.52 10.85 -0.72
N ALA A 89 -15.68 10.36 -1.63
CA ALA A 89 -14.23 10.19 -1.41
C ALA A 89 -13.53 11.45 -0.86
N GLU A 90 -13.92 12.64 -1.33
CA GLU A 90 -13.40 13.94 -0.89
C GLU A 90 -13.65 14.21 0.60
N SER A 91 -14.79 13.77 1.13
CA SER A 91 -15.07 13.89 2.56
C SER A 91 -14.51 12.71 3.34
N ARG A 92 -14.54 11.49 2.78
CA ARG A 92 -14.11 10.27 3.46
C ARG A 92 -12.61 10.04 3.51
N VAL A 93 -11.81 10.77 2.72
CA VAL A 93 -10.34 10.73 2.81
C VAL A 93 -9.83 11.05 4.22
N LYS A 94 -10.60 11.79 5.01
CA LYS A 94 -10.31 12.20 6.38
C LYS A 94 -10.97 11.31 7.45
N ASP A 95 -11.70 10.27 7.04
CA ASP A 95 -12.27 9.26 7.92
C ASP A 95 -11.18 8.30 8.44
N PHE A 96 -11.34 7.86 9.68
CA PHE A 96 -10.59 6.73 10.24
C PHE A 96 -11.16 5.38 9.75
N PRO A 97 -10.36 4.29 9.76
CA PRO A 97 -10.81 2.98 9.27
C PRO A 97 -12.08 2.44 9.94
N HIS A 98 -12.31 2.75 11.21
CA HIS A 98 -13.50 2.32 11.95
C HIS A 98 -14.80 3.03 11.49
N GLN A 99 -14.70 4.12 10.73
CA GLN A 99 -15.84 4.85 10.15
C GLN A 99 -16.22 4.35 8.75
N LEU A 100 -15.44 3.39 8.20
CA LEU A 100 -15.70 2.74 6.92
C LEU A 100 -16.33 1.36 7.15
N SER A 101 -17.24 0.94 6.26
CA SER A 101 -17.75 -0.43 6.26
C SER A 101 -16.62 -1.42 5.92
N GLY A 102 -16.80 -2.72 6.23
CA GLY A 102 -15.80 -3.73 5.90
C GLY A 102 -15.42 -3.76 4.42
N GLY A 103 -16.42 -3.70 3.53
CA GLY A 103 -16.18 -3.62 2.09
C GLY A 103 -15.52 -2.31 1.64
N MET A 104 -15.74 -1.20 2.35
CA MET A 104 -15.04 0.06 2.08
C MET A 104 -13.58 0.01 2.53
N ARG A 105 -13.28 -0.60 3.68
CA ARG A 105 -11.90 -0.83 4.13
C ARG A 105 -11.13 -1.69 3.12
N GLN A 106 -11.73 -2.77 2.64
CA GLN A 106 -11.10 -3.62 1.62
C GLN A 106 -10.80 -2.84 0.33
N ARG A 107 -11.71 -1.98 -0.12
CA ARG A 107 -11.49 -1.14 -1.30
C ARG A 107 -10.46 -0.05 -1.05
N ALA A 108 -10.42 0.55 0.13
CA ALA A 108 -9.42 1.53 0.51
C ALA A 108 -8.00 0.94 0.56
N MET A 109 -7.85 -0.34 0.94
CA MET A 109 -6.57 -1.05 0.87
C MET A 109 -6.10 -1.30 -0.58
N ILE A 110 -7.04 -1.43 -1.53
CA ILE A 110 -6.74 -1.60 -2.96
C ILE A 110 -6.39 -0.25 -3.63
N ALA A 111 -6.89 0.85 -3.06
CA ALA A 111 -6.71 2.21 -3.56
C ALA A 111 -5.26 2.68 -3.39
#